data_AF-A0AAW5MZ90-F1
#
_entry.id   AF-A0AAW5MZ90-F1
#
_cell.length_a   1.000
_cell.length_b   1.000
_cell.length_c   1.000
_cell.angle_alpha   90.00
_cell.angle_beta   90.00
_cell.angle_gamma   90.00
#
_symmetry.space_group_name_H-M   'P 1'
#
loop_
_entity.id
_entity.type
_entity.pdbx_description
1 polymer ?
#
loop_
_entity_poly.entity_id
_entity_poly.type
_entity_poly.pdbx_seq_one_letter_code
_entity_poly.pdbx_strand_id
1 'polypeptide(L)' 'VPYNTESYIHLIGRTGRAGEEGYTCLFAAERDKRKLEDIEAAIKFKIPRRDLTGGKNER' A
#
# COMPACT_ATOMS: atom_id res chain seq x y z
N VAL A 1 6.03 2.99 -7.39
CA VAL A 1 5.72 3.61 -6.08
C VAL A 1 5.81 5.14 -6.19
N PRO A 2 4.91 5.91 -5.57
CA PRO A 2 4.96 7.38 -5.59
C PRO A 2 6.33 7.92 -5.16
N TYR A 3 6.72 9.07 -5.72
CA TYR A 3 8.05 9.65 -5.50
C TYR A 3 8.25 10.23 -4.09
N ASN A 4 7.17 10.63 -3.44
CA ASN A 4 7.17 11.11 -2.06
C ASN A 4 5.97 10.56 -1.29
N THR A 5 6.09 10.59 0.03
CA THR A 5 5.06 10.10 0.97
C THR A 5 3.77 10.89 0.88
N GLU A 6 3.83 12.23 0.78
CA GLU A 6 2.62 13.05 0.72
C GLU A 6 1.75 12.68 -0.48
N SER A 7 2.34 12.41 -1.64
CA SER A 7 1.60 11.94 -2.82
C SER A 7 0.92 10.62 -2.55
N TYR A 8 1.56 9.68 -1.82
CA TYR A 8 0.92 8.43 -1.43
C TYR A 8 -0.31 8.67 -0.54
N ILE A 9 -0.21 9.54 0.47
CA ILE A 9 -1.32 9.88 1.36
C ILE A 9 -2.50 10.49 0.58
N HIS A 10 -2.23 11.44 -0.32
CA HIS A 10 -3.26 12.05 -1.15
C HIS A 10 -3.96 11.06 -2.10
N LEU A 11 -3.25 10.03 -2.56
CA LEU A 11 -3.81 8.98 -3.42
C LEU A 11 -4.73 8.06 -2.63
N ILE A 12 -4.30 7.55 -1.46
CA ILE A 12 -5.14 6.66 -0.65
C ILE A 12 -6.36 7.40 -0.06
N GLY A 13 -6.27 8.71 0.17
CA GLY A 13 -7.39 9.54 0.64
C GLY A 13 -8.54 9.75 -0.37
N ARG A 14 -8.50 9.05 -1.53
CA ARG A 14 -9.58 9.02 -2.51
C ARG A 14 -10.63 7.94 -2.24
N THR A 15 -10.32 6.96 -1.40
CA THR A 15 -11.27 5.91 -0.96
C THR A 15 -11.65 6.08 0.52
N GLY A 16 -12.66 5.36 1.00
CA GLY A 16 -13.02 5.30 2.43
C GLY A 16 -13.53 6.62 3.01
N ARG A 17 -14.53 7.23 2.35
CA ARG A 17 -15.15 8.50 2.75
C ARG A 17 -16.52 8.28 3.37
N ALA A 18 -17.05 9.30 4.03
CA ALA A 18 -18.39 9.25 4.64
C ALA A 18 -18.58 8.14 5.68
N GLY A 19 -17.49 7.73 6.36
CA GLY A 19 -17.53 6.66 7.36
C GLY A 19 -17.46 5.24 6.78
N GLU A 20 -17.41 5.12 5.44
CA GLU A 20 -17.30 3.83 4.76
C GLU A 20 -15.85 3.34 4.71
N GLU A 21 -15.68 2.02 4.64
CA GLU A 21 -14.36 1.41 4.44
C GLU A 21 -13.86 1.62 3.00
N GLY A 22 -12.54 1.71 2.85
CA GLY A 22 -11.88 1.92 1.57
C GLY A 22 -10.77 0.91 1.33
N TYR A 23 -10.56 0.54 0.07
CA TYR A 23 -9.49 -0.38 -0.30
C TYR A 23 -8.51 0.27 -1.27
N THR A 24 -7.22 0.05 -1.06
CA THR A 24 -6.17 0.42 -2.01
C THR A 24 -5.06 -0.62 -1.98
N CYS A 25 -4.44 -0.85 -3.13
CA CYS A 25 -3.27 -1.70 -3.28
C CYS A 25 -2.16 -0.92 -3.98
N LEU A 26 -0.91 -1.16 -3.58
CA LEU A 26 0.28 -0.55 -4.15
C LEU A 26 1.18 -1.65 -4.72
N PHE A 27 1.54 -1.51 -6.00
CA PHE A 27 2.59 -2.31 -6.60
C PHE A 27 3.96 -1.69 -6.32
N ALA A 28 4.86 -2.48 -5.74
CA ALA A 28 6.23 -2.09 -5.45
C ALA A 28 7.19 -3.17 -5.97
N ALA A 29 8.31 -2.75 -6.56
CA ALA A 29 9.41 -3.63 -6.92
C ALA A 29 10.51 -3.56 -5.85
N GLU A 30 11.49 -4.47 -5.90
CA GLU A 30 12.59 -4.52 -4.91
C GLU A 30 13.35 -3.18 -4.82
N ARG A 31 13.52 -2.48 -5.95
CA ARG A 31 14.13 -1.15 -6.02
C ARG A 31 13.37 -0.05 -5.26
N ASP A 32 12.09 -0.26 -4.96
CA ASP A 32 11.25 0.70 -4.26
C ASP A 32 11.25 0.50 -2.74
N LYS A 33 12.00 -0.50 -2.22
CA LYS A 33 12.02 -0.88 -0.80
C LYS A 33 12.23 0.30 0.14
N ARG A 34 13.24 1.15 -0.13
CA ARG A 34 13.53 2.33 0.69
C ARG A 34 12.36 3.32 0.74
N LYS A 35 11.73 3.60 -0.41
CA LYS A 35 10.56 4.49 -0.48
C LYS A 35 9.38 3.92 0.30
N LEU A 36 9.23 2.60 0.25
CA LEU A 36 8.17 1.88 0.96
C LEU A 36 8.37 1.95 2.48
N GLU A 37 9.62 1.82 2.94
CA GLU A 37 9.99 2.03 4.35
C GLU A 37 9.71 3.46 4.80
N ASP A 38 10.05 4.46 3.98
CA ASP A 38 9.77 5.88 4.25
C ASP A 38 8.26 6.15 4.34
N ILE A 39 7.45 5.56 3.45
CA ILE A 39 6.00 5.65 3.47
C ILE A 39 5.45 5.04 4.77
N GLU A 40 5.84 3.80 5.09
CA GLU A 40 5.38 3.08 6.29
C GLU A 40 5.74 3.81 7.59
N ALA A 41 6.95 4.39 7.66
CA ALA A 41 7.39 5.18 8.80
C ALA A 41 6.53 6.44 8.98
N ALA A 42 6.21 7.12 7.88
CA ALA A 42 5.44 8.37 7.92
C ALA A 42 3.96 8.15 8.26
N ILE A 43 3.33 7.09 7.72
CA ILE A 43 1.94 6.73 8.08
C ILE A 43 1.86 5.94 9.40
N LYS A 44 3.01 5.59 10.00
CA LYS A 44 3.14 4.76 11.21
C LYS A 44 2.37 3.44 11.13
N PHE A 45 2.36 2.84 9.94
CA PHE A 45 1.61 1.63 9.65
C PHE A 45 2.40 0.76 8.67
N LYS A 46 2.53 -0.53 8.99
CA LYS A 46 3.17 -1.50 8.10
C LYS A 46 2.17 -2.00 7.07
N ILE A 47 2.47 -1.79 5.79
CA ILE A 47 1.57 -2.19 4.69
C ILE A 47 1.69 -3.70 4.51
N PRO A 48 0.58 -4.46 4.68
CA PRO A 48 0.60 -5.91 4.48
C PRO A 48 1.04 -6.27 3.06
N ARG A 49 1.97 -7.22 2.95
CA ARG A 49 2.39 -7.76 1.65
C ARG A 49 1.39 -8.81 1.21
N ARG A 50 0.89 -8.68 -0.02
CA ARG A 50 0.04 -9.70 -0.64
C ARG A 50 0.88 -10.50 -1.62
N ASP A 51 0.99 -11.80 -1.37
CA ASP A 51 1.59 -12.72 -2.33
C ASP A 51 0.55 -12.99 -3.44
N LEU A 52 0.97 -12.82 -4.70
CA LEU A 52 0.12 -13.06 -5.88
C LEU A 52 0.39 -14.42 -6.53
N THR A 53 1.30 -15.22 -5.98
CA THR A 53 1.49 -16.62 -6.39
C THR A 53 0.34 -17.44 -5.83
N GLY A 54 -0.77 -17.49 -6.57
CA GLY A 54 -1.94 -18.31 -6.31
C GLY A 54 -1.66 -19.81 -6.45
N GLY A 55 -0.70 -20.33 -5.68
CA GLY A 55 -0.35 -21.74 -5.57
C GLY A 55 -0.82 -22.35 -4.26
N LYS A 56 -2.10 -22.17 -3.89
CA LYS A 56 -2.81 -23.13 -3.02
C LYS A 56 -4.24 -23.31 -3.50
N ASN A 57 -4.46 -24.51 -4.03
CA ASN A 57 -5.73 -25.17 -4.24
C ASN A 57 -6.74 -24.85 -3.13
N GLU A 58 -7.86 -24.25 -3.51
CA GLU A 58 -9.11 -24.40 -2.79
C GLU A 58 -9.57 -25.85 -2.98
N ARG A 59 -9.56 -26.64 -1.90
CA ARG A 59 -10.27 -27.91 -1.75
C ARG A 59 -11.33 -27.70 -0.68
#